data_AF-A0A2L2Z157-F1
#
_entry.id   AF-A0A2L2Z157-F1
#
_cell.length_a   1.000
_cell.length_b   1.000
_cell.length_c   1.000
_cell.angle_alpha   90.00
_cell.angle_beta   90.00
_cell.angle_gamma   90.00
#
_symmetry.space_group_name_H-M   'P 1'
#
loop_
_entity.id
_entity.type
_entity.pdbx_description
1 polymer ?
#
loop_
_entity_poly.entity_id
_entity_poly.type
_entity_poly.pdbx_seq_one_letter_code
_entity_poly.pdbx_strand_id
1 'polypeptide(L)' 'VSEIQPLDQGVIRCFKLEYRLFVLRRLLSLIDCDKNSSQINQSITVLDAIWWIRQAWENVKGQTIVNFFKKCELRNT' A
#
# COMPACT_ATOMS: atom_id res chain seq x y z
N VAL A 1 15.15 13.14 -3.33
CA VAL A 1 13.71 13.04 -3.70
C VAL A 1 13.57 13.76 -5.02
N SER A 2 12.97 13.13 -6.04
CA SER A 2 12.68 13.83 -7.29
C SER A 2 11.48 14.75 -7.06
N GLU A 3 11.69 16.06 -7.15
CA GLU A 3 10.63 17.05 -6.89
C GLU A 3 9.53 17.02 -7.94
N ILE A 4 9.84 16.52 -9.14
CA ILE A 4 8.97 16.56 -10.32
C ILE A 4 8.14 15.28 -10.48
N GLN A 5 8.49 14.19 -9.76
CA GLN A 5 7.82 12.89 -9.91
C GLN A 5 6.69 12.73 -8.88
N PRO A 6 5.40 12.75 -9.28
CA PRO A 6 4.26 12.70 -8.36
C PRO A 6 4.14 11.39 -7.61
N LEU A 7 4.62 10.30 -8.20
CA LEU A 7 4.70 9.00 -7.54
C LEU A 7 5.60 9.05 -6.30
N ASP A 8 6.74 9.73 -6.40
CA ASP A 8 7.71 9.90 -5.33
C ASP A 8 7.30 10.99 -4.33
N GLN A 9 6.46 11.95 -4.76
CA GLN A 9 5.92 12.99 -3.86
C GLN A 9 4.92 12.46 -2.83
N GLY A 10 4.34 11.28 -3.04
CA GLY A 10 3.52 10.65 -2.01
C GLY A 10 2.54 9.58 -2.46
N VAL A 11 2.29 9.40 -3.76
CA VAL A 11 1.38 8.34 -4.22
C VAL A 11 1.91 6.95 -3.83
N ILE A 12 3.20 6.67 -4.06
CA ILE A 12 3.82 5.40 -3.63
C ILE A 12 3.76 5.24 -2.11
N ARG A 13 3.92 6.34 -1.36
CA ARG A 13 3.83 6.31 0.10
C ARG A 13 2.41 5.93 0.55
N CYS A 14 1.38 6.56 0.00
CA CYS A 14 -0.02 6.25 0.31
C CYS A 14 -0.35 4.80 -0.04
N PHE A 15 0.04 4.34 -1.23
CA PHE A 15 -0.13 2.96 -1.65
C PHE A 15 0.54 1.97 -0.69
N LYS A 16 1.81 2.21 -0.31
CA LYS A 16 2.54 1.36 0.63
C LYS A 16 1.89 1.33 2.02
N LEU A 17 1.30 2.43 2.47
CA LEU A 17 0.59 2.49 3.74
C LEU A 17 -0.64 1.58 3.72
N GLU A 18 -1.48 1.67 2.69
CA GLU A 18 -2.64 0.81 2.51
C GLU A 18 -2.23 -0.68 2.41
N TYR A 19 -1.21 -0.99 1.61
CA TYR A 19 -0.70 -2.36 1.50
C TYR A 19 -0.23 -2.92 2.86
N ARG A 20 0.55 -2.13 3.61
CA ARG A 20 1.05 -2.54 4.93
C ARG A 20 -0.08 -2.76 5.94
N LEU A 21 -1.19 -2.04 5.83
CA LEU A 21 -2.36 -2.27 6.68
C LEU A 21 -2.93 -3.68 6.47
N PHE A 22 -3.03 -4.15 5.22
CA PHE A 22 -3.47 -5.52 4.93
C PHE A 22 -2.49 -6.57 5.48
N VAL A 23 -1.19 -6.35 5.30
CA VAL A 23 -0.16 -7.23 5.89
C VAL A 23 -0.31 -7.32 7.40
N LEU A 24 -0.41 -6.18 8.09
CA LEU A 24 -0.56 -6.15 9.55
C LEU A 24 -1.83 -6.85 10.03
N ARG A 25 -2.97 -6.63 9.36
CA ARG A 25 -4.23 -7.33 9.68
C ARG A 25 -4.07 -8.84 9.52
N ARG A 26 -3.39 -9.30 8.45
CA ARG A 26 -3.10 -10.72 8.25
C ARG A 26 -2.21 -11.25 9.37
N LEU A 27 -1.14 -10.56 9.72
CA LEU A 27 -0.23 -10.96 10.80
C LEU A 27 -0.97 -11.08 12.14
N LEU A 28 -1.79 -10.09 12.49
CA LEU A 28 -2.61 -10.13 13.71
C LEU A 28 -3.54 -11.36 13.71
N SER A 29 -4.25 -11.61 12.62
CA SER A 29 -5.13 -12.79 12.52
C SER A 29 -4.40 -14.13 12.70
N LEU A 30 -3.12 -14.19 12.33
CA LEU A 30 -2.31 -15.40 12.46
C LEU A 30 -1.79 -15.57 13.89
N ILE A 31 -1.43 -14.47 14.55
CA ILE A 31 -1.08 -14.45 15.98
C ILE A 31 -2.27 -14.89 16.82
N ASP A 32 -3.47 -14.38 16.52
CA ASP A 32 -4.71 -14.77 17.21
C ASP A 32 -5.04 -16.27 17.02
N CYS A 33 -4.51 -16.91 15.97
CA CYS A 33 -4.64 -18.35 15.71
C CYS A 33 -3.50 -19.19 16.30
N ASP A 34 -2.68 -18.63 17.20
CA ASP A 34 -1.54 -19.29 17.87
C ASP A 34 -0.49 -19.88 16.90
N LYS A 35 -0.35 -19.29 15.71
CA LYS A 35 0.68 -19.71 14.75
C LYS A 35 2.03 -19.11 15.15
N ASN A 36 3.03 -19.98 15.33
CA ASN A 36 4.41 -19.55 15.58
C ASN A 36 4.98 -18.79 14.36
N SER A 37 6.00 -17.95 14.59
CA SER A 37 6.62 -17.06 13.59
C SER A 37 7.06 -17.75 12.29
N SER A 38 7.47 -19.01 12.34
CA SER A 38 7.82 -19.82 11.16
C SER A 38 6.61 -20.18 10.29
N GLN A 39 5.45 -20.44 10.90
CA GLN A 39 4.19 -20.72 10.20
C GLN A 39 3.56 -19.46 9.62
N ILE A 40 3.80 -18.30 10.25
CA ILE A 40 3.37 -16.98 9.75
C ILE A 40 4.00 -16.69 8.39
N ASN A 41 5.33 -16.88 8.24
CA ASN A 41 6.02 -16.63 6.98
C ASN A 41 5.56 -17.55 5.84
N GLN A 42 5.11 -18.77 6.13
CA GLN A 42 4.57 -19.70 5.14
C GLN A 42 3.11 -19.41 4.77
N SER A 43 2.41 -18.58 5.53
CA SER A 43 0.96 -18.37 5.40
C SER A 43 0.55 -17.16 4.54
N ILE A 44 1.52 -16.38 4.08
CA ILE A 44 1.32 -15.26 3.17
C ILE A 44 1.81 -15.70 1.79
N THR A 45 0.87 -15.85 0.87
CA THR A 45 1.14 -16.28 -0.50
C THR A 45 1.35 -15.09 -1.44
N VAL A 46 1.91 -15.34 -2.62
CA VAL A 46 1.97 -14.33 -3.69
C VAL A 46 0.55 -13.91 -4.13
N LEU A 47 -0.41 -14.82 -4.09
CA LEU A 47 -1.82 -14.51 -4.40
C LEU A 47 -2.37 -13.49 -3.40
N ASP A 48 -2.10 -13.65 -2.10
CA ASP A 48 -2.48 -12.67 -1.08
C ASP A 48 -1.87 -11.29 -1.40
N ALA A 49 -0.58 -11.25 -1.75
CA ALA A 49 0.10 -10.02 -2.12
C ALA A 49 -0.54 -9.34 -3.35
N ILE A 50 -0.91 -10.10 -4.39
CA ILE A 50 -1.60 -9.56 -5.59
C ILE A 50 -2.96 -8.96 -5.21
N TRP A 51 -3.72 -9.66 -4.36
CA TRP A 51 -4.99 -9.14 -3.86
C TRP A 51 -4.81 -7.86 -3.05
N TRP A 52 -3.81 -7.80 -2.17
CA TRP A 52 -3.52 -6.62 -1.38
C TRP A 52 -3.03 -5.45 -2.23
N ILE A 53 -2.26 -5.70 -3.30
CA ILE A 53 -1.89 -4.65 -4.26
C ILE A 53 -3.14 -4.03 -4.88
N ARG A 54 -4.07 -4.86 -5.37
CA ARG A 54 -5.34 -4.38 -5.93
C ARG A 54 -6.13 -3.56 -4.91
N GLN A 55 -6.36 -4.11 -3.72
CA GLN A 55 -7.15 -3.45 -2.67
C GLN A 55 -6.48 -2.16 -2.18
N ALA A 56 -5.16 -2.16 -2.01
CA ALA A 56 -4.42 -0.98 -1.61
C ALA A 56 -4.55 0.14 -2.65
N TRP A 57 -4.53 -0.19 -3.94
CA TRP A 57 -4.72 0.79 -5.01
C TRP A 57 -6.13 1.41 -4.98
N GLU A 58 -7.18 0.59 -4.84
CA GLU A 58 -8.57 1.08 -4.72
C GLU A 58 -8.77 2.00 -3.51
N ASN A 59 -8.03 1.77 -2.41
CA ASN A 59 -8.09 2.61 -1.22
C ASN A 59 -7.30 3.93 -1.34
N VAL A 60 -6.39 4.07 -2.31
CA VAL A 60 -5.71 5.34 -2.54
C VAL A 60 -6.73 6.35 -3.07
N LYS A 61 -7.09 7.32 -2.24
CA LYS A 61 -8.07 8.36 -2.61
C LYS A 61 -7.61 9.11 -3.86
N GLY A 62 -8.48 9.21 -4.87
CA GLY A 62 -8.22 9.98 -6.09
C GLY A 62 -7.82 11.43 -5.81
N GLN A 63 -8.44 12.08 -4.80
CA GLN A 63 -8.06 13.43 -4.37
C GLN A 63 -6.59 13.53 -3.91
N THR A 64 -6.09 12.49 -3.23
CA THR A 64 -4.69 12.43 -2.79
C THR A 64 -3.75 12.35 -3.98
N ILE A 65 -4.11 11.58 -5.02
CA ILE A 65 -3.35 11.52 -6.28
C ILE A 65 -3.31 12.90 -6.93
N VAL A 66 -4.48 13.52 -7.14
CA VAL A 66 -4.59 14.87 -7.73
C VAL A 66 -3.74 15.89 -6.97
N ASN A 67 -3.75 15.84 -5.63
CA ASN A 67 -2.96 16.75 -4.80
C ASN A 67 -1.45 16.59 -5.02
N PHE A 68 -0.95 15.36 -5.16
CA PHE A 68 0.49 15.12 -5.42
C PHE A 68 0.91 15.48 -6.84
N PHE A 69 0.04 15.32 -7.84
CA PHE A 69 0.28 15.81 -9.20
C PHE A 69 0.34 17.34 -9.24
N LYS A 70 -0.61 18.03 -8.57
CA LYS A 70 -0.57 19.49 -8.41
C LYS A 70 0.71 19.96 -7.70
N LYS A 71 1.17 19.22 -6.69
CA LYS A 71 2.40 19.53 -5.95
C LYS A 71 3.66 19.45 -6.83
N CYS A 72 3.65 18.61 -7.86
CA CYS A 72 4.75 18.53 -8.85
C CYS A 72 4.65 19.59 -9.94
N GLU A 73 3.74 20.57 -9.81
CA GLU A 73 3.43 21.56 -10.85
C GLU A 73 2.97 20.95 -12.19
N LEU A 74 2.66 19.65 -12.20
CA LEU A 74 1.99 18.96 -13.30
C LEU A 74 0.51 19.33 -13.24
N ARG A 75 0.22 20.57 -13.62
CA ARG A 75 -1.12 21.12 -13.73
C ARG A 75 -1.75 20.53 -14.99
N ASN A 76 -2.85 19.79 -14.84
CA ASN A 76 -3.68 19.39 -15.98
C ASN A 76 -4.09 20.66 -16.74
N THR A 77 -3.66 20.76 -17.99
CA THR A 77 -4.42 21.47 -19.03
C THR A 77 -5.67 20.67 -19.35
#